data_AF-A0A242BT67-F1
#
_entry.id   AF-A0A242BT67-F1
#
_cell.length_a   1.000
_cell.length_b   1.000
_cell.length_c   1.000
_cell.angle_alpha   90.00
_cell.angle_beta   90.00
_cell.angle_gamma   90.00
#
_symmetry.space_group_name_H-M   'P 1'
#
loop_
_entity.id
_entity.type
_entity.pdbx_description
1 polymer ?
#
loop_
_entity_poly.entity_id
_entity_poly.type
_entity_poly.pdbx_seq_one_letter_code
_entity_poly.pdbx_strand_id
1 'polypeptide(L)' 'MKFKTNDLEYRVTFNIDKNQFIVYLASNEMVQVRATTIEEAISKLEQKSFLLT' A
#
# COMPACT_ATOMS: atom_id res chain seq x y z
N MET A 1 -13.46 -22.96 12.54
CA MET A 1 -12.78 -23.06 11.22
C MET A 1 -11.86 -21.86 11.09
N LYS A 2 -10.60 -22.03 10.67
CA LYS A 2 -9.68 -20.92 10.43
C LYS A 2 -9.48 -20.78 8.92
N PHE A 3 -10.20 -19.83 8.33
CA PHE A 3 -9.83 -19.28 7.03
C PHE A 3 -8.83 -18.16 7.31
N LYS A 4 -7.58 -18.35 6.88
CA LYS A 4 -6.56 -17.30 6.96
C LYS A 4 -6.06 -17.08 5.54
N THR A 5 -6.62 -16.07 4.89
CA THR A 5 -6.16 -15.60 3.59
C THR A 5 -5.34 -14.37 3.90
N ASN A 6 -4.01 -14.51 3.89
CA ASN A 6 -2.97 -13.48 4.01
C ASN A 6 -3.50 -12.07 4.36
N ASP A 7 -3.46 -11.69 5.64
CA ASP A 7 -3.75 -10.34 6.09
C ASP A 7 -2.65 -9.40 5.52
N LEU A 8 -2.90 -8.85 4.33
CA LEU A 8 -2.08 -7.78 3.76
C LEU A 8 -2.43 -6.50 4.50
N GLU A 9 -1.57 -6.14 5.45
CA GLU A 9 -1.69 -4.90 6.19
C GLU A 9 -0.96 -3.77 5.46
N TYR A 10 -1.60 -2.61 5.39
CA TYR A 10 -1.06 -1.40 4.78
C TYR A 10 -0.99 -0.28 5.80
N ARG A 11 0.12 0.46 5.82
CA ARG A 11 0.22 1.72 6.54
C ARG A 11 -0.07 2.85 5.56
N VAL A 12 -0.92 3.80 5.95
CA VAL A 12 -1.29 4.94 5.11
C VAL A 12 -0.89 6.23 5.80
N THR A 13 -0.28 7.15 5.06
CA THR A 13 0.03 8.51 5.52
C THR A 13 -0.49 9.50 4.49
N PHE A 14 -1.12 10.57 4.95
CA PHE A 14 -1.56 11.65 4.07
C PHE A 14 -0.56 12.79 4.12
N ASN A 15 0.02 13.14 2.97
CA ASN A 15 0.86 14.31 2.79
C ASN A 15 -0.02 15.50 2.39
N ILE A 16 -0.26 16.40 3.35
CA ILE A 16 -1.10 17.59 3.16
C ILE A 16 -0.52 18.57 2.15
N ASP A 17 0.81 18.73 2.10
CA ASP A 17 1.48 19.71 1.22
C ASP A 17 1.32 19.35 -0.27
N LYS A 18 1.29 18.05 -0.56
CA LYS A 18 1.17 17.50 -1.91
C LYS A 18 -0.23 16.99 -2.23
N ASN A 19 -1.15 17.02 -1.26
CA ASN A 19 -2.48 16.42 -1.35
C ASN A 19 -2.43 14.97 -1.87
N GLN A 20 -1.57 14.14 -1.27
CA GLN A 20 -1.28 12.78 -1.72
C GLN A 20 -1.29 11.79 -0.57
N PHE A 21 -1.86 10.60 -0.81
CA PHE A 21 -1.71 9.45 0.06
C PHE A 21 -0.41 8.72 -0.26
N ILE A 22 0.32 8.36 0.78
CA ILE A 22 1.49 7.50 0.73
C ILE A 22 1.11 6.20 1.42
N VAL A 23 1.14 5.10 0.68
CA VAL A 23 0.80 3.77 1.20
C VAL A 23 2.05 2.92 1.22
N TYR A 24 2.26 2.26 2.35
CA TYR A 24 3.38 1.37 2.64
C TYR A 24 2.85 -0.04 2.90
N LEU A 25 3.61 -1.05 2.49
CA LEU A 25 3.36 -2.42 2.91
C LEU A 25 3.78 -2.58 4.38
N ALA A 26 2.88 -3.02 5.27
CA ALA A 26 3.20 -3.11 6.70
C ALA A 26 4.34 -4.11 6.99
N SER A 27 4.49 -5.14 6.16
CA SER A 27 5.59 -6.10 6.26
C SER A 27 6.92 -5.57 5.74
N ASN A 28 6.92 -4.50 4.93
CA ASN A 28 8.12 -3.88 4.39
C ASN A 28 7.89 -2.40 4.04
N GLU A 29 8.25 -1.50 4.96
CA GLU A 29 8.06 -0.06 4.77
C GLU A 29 8.93 0.55 3.66
N MET A 30 9.92 -0.18 3.10
CA MET A 30 10.65 0.27 1.91
C MET A 30 9.79 0.20 0.64
N VAL A 31 8.75 -0.64 0.65
CA VAL A 31 7.80 -0.78 -0.45
C VAL A 31 6.66 0.21 -0.22
N GLN A 32 6.78 1.36 -0.87
CA GLN A 32 5.78 2.43 -0.82
C GLN A 32 5.39 2.91 -2.23
N VAL A 33 4.21 3.49 -2.32
CA VAL A 33 3.71 4.22 -3.49
C VAL A 33 2.91 5.45 -3.07
N ARG A 34 2.67 6.36 -4.03
CA ARG A 34 1.94 7.61 -3.81
C ARG A 34 0.80 7.73 -4.82
N ALA A 35 -0.35 8.24 -4.38
CA ALA A 35 -1.49 8.52 -5.25
C ALA A 35 -2.41 9.61 -4.64
N THR A 36 -3.41 10.07 -5.40
CA THR A 36 -4.39 11.05 -4.91
C THR A 36 -5.53 10.38 -4.12
N THR A 37 -5.70 9.06 -4.25
CA THR A 37 -6.64 8.27 -3.45
C THR A 37 -5.96 7.06 -2.81
N ILE A 38 -6.56 6.50 -1.77
CA ILE A 38 -6.03 5.33 -1.08
C ILE A 38 -6.13 4.09 -1.98
N GLU A 39 -7.23 3.91 -2.68
CA GLU A 39 -7.51 2.79 -3.57
C GLU A 39 -6.51 2.74 -4.73
N GLU A 40 -6.20 3.89 -5.33
CA GLU A 40 -5.20 3.99 -6.39
C GLU A 40 -3.81 3.66 -5.85
N ALA A 41 -3.47 4.12 -4.64
CA ALA A 41 -2.20 3.80 -4.02
C ALA A 41 -2.10 2.29 -3.71
N ILE A 42 -3.15 1.66 -3.16
CA ILE A 42 -3.14 0.21 -2.90
C ILE A 42 -2.99 -0.57 -4.21
N SER A 43 -3.77 -0.23 -5.25
CA SER A 43 -3.68 -0.90 -6.54
C SER A 43 -2.28 -0.81 -7.16
N LYS A 44 -1.63 0.36 -7.08
CA LYS A 44 -0.24 0.54 -7.53
C LYS A 44 0.76 -0.25 -6.68
N LEU A 45 0.52 -0.36 -5.38
CA LEU A 45 1.39 -1.09 -4.46
C LEU A 45 1.34 -2.60 -4.74
N GLU A 46 0.13 -3.13 -4.98
CA GLU A 46 -0.09 -4.54 -5.34
C GLU A 46 0.55 -4.89 -6.69
N GLN A 47 0.39 -4.04 -7.70
CA GLN A 47 1.07 -4.20 -9.00
C GLN A 47 2.60 -4.20 -8.85
N LYS A 48 3.14 -3.30 -8.03
CA LYS A 48 4.58 -3.21 -7.78
C LYS A 48 5.11 -4.41 -7.00
N SER A 49 4.35 -4.91 -6.02
CA SER A 49 4.69 -6.11 -5.26
C SER A 49 4.67 -7.37 -6.12
N PHE A 50 3.71 -7.47 -7.05
CA PHE A 50 3.61 -8.58 -7.99
C PHE A 50 4.81 -8.65 -8.94
N LEU A 51 5.30 -7.49 -9.43
CA LEU A 51 6.48 -7.42 -10.30
C LEU A 51 7.82 -7.70 -9.60
N LEU A 52 7.84 -7.71 -8.26
CA LEU A 52 9.03 -8.01 -7.46
C LEU A 52 9.12 -9.50 -7.06
N THR A 53 8.15 -10.33 -7.48
CA THR A 53 8.09 -11.78 -7.26
C THR A 53 8.48 -12.51 -8.54
#